data_AF-A0A059DC09-F1
#
_entry.id   AF-A0A059DC09-F1
#
_cell.length_a   1.000
_cell.length_b   1.000
_cell.length_c   1.000
_cell.angle_alpha   90.00
_cell.angle_beta   90.00
_cell.angle_gamma   90.00
#
_symmetry.space_group_name_H-M   'P 1'
#
loop_
_entity.id
_entity.type
_entity.pdbx_description
1 polymer ?
#
loop_
_entity_poly.entity_id
_entity_poly.type
_entity_poly.pdbx_seq_one_letter_code
_entity_poly.pdbx_strand_id
1 'polypeptide(L)'
;MASSGDEAGKEETVSTYFFKDLDDELVSFAVLPVRWTDGDGSEEHAVAGVAAEETVFLHRTADNGLRKIYREVKSWRFDLGRLRLSKDNIWFKLDKPRRRFRDTIRTVLITLHCLHYARNHSDASREALWEHLAITWVRPSAMDLQDHMALIKEAMRRDDALAKSKVLSKFMEEKTRDKSKAGEHVAKPIFIADDPKDVGMVDVEDKTAEVDDCFNSVCALCDD
;
A
#
# COMPACT_ATOMS: atom_id res chain seq x y z
N MET A 1 -2.50 37.07 -26.65
CA MET A 1 -1.99 35.69 -26.63
C MET A 1 -2.19 35.16 -25.22
N ALA A 2 -2.94 34.07 -25.07
CA ALA A 2 -3.22 33.47 -23.78
C ALA A 2 -1.98 32.71 -23.29
N SER A 3 -1.52 33.05 -22.09
CA SER A 3 -0.48 32.31 -21.38
C SER A 3 -1.12 31.02 -20.88
N SER A 4 -0.69 29.87 -21.40
CA SER A 4 -1.07 28.56 -20.89
C SER A 4 -0.46 28.42 -19.49
N GLY A 5 -1.27 28.66 -18.47
CA GLY A 5 -0.93 28.32 -17.10
C GLY A 5 -1.02 26.81 -16.97
N ASP A 6 0.14 26.15 -16.88
CA ASP A 6 0.22 24.81 -16.32
C ASP A 6 -0.30 24.87 -14.88
N GLU A 7 -1.58 24.56 -14.70
CA GLU A 7 -2.18 24.25 -13.42
C GLU A 7 -1.61 22.90 -12.96
N ALA A 8 -0.34 22.90 -12.54
CA ALA A 8 0.25 21.82 -11.78
C ALA A 8 -0.60 21.67 -10.51
N GLY A 9 -1.49 20.66 -10.51
CA GLY A 9 -2.48 20.47 -9.46
C GLY A 9 -1.86 20.58 -8.07
N LYS A 10 -2.47 21.42 -7.22
CA LYS A 10 -2.01 21.73 -5.87
C LYS A 10 -1.79 20.44 -5.07
N GLU A 11 -0.53 20.07 -4.84
CA GLU A 11 -0.16 18.87 -4.07
C GLU A 11 -0.10 19.22 -2.58
N GLU A 12 -0.84 18.47 -1.76
CA GLU A 12 -0.89 18.69 -0.32
C GLU A 12 -0.22 17.52 0.42
N THR A 13 0.79 17.83 1.25
CA THR A 13 1.45 16.81 2.08
C THR A 13 0.63 16.53 3.33
N VAL A 14 0.45 15.25 3.65
CA VAL A 14 -0.41 14.79 4.73
C VAL A 14 0.36 13.90 5.70
N SER A 15 0.40 14.31 6.97
CA SER A 15 0.96 13.57 8.08
C SER A 15 -0.11 13.19 9.12
N THR A 16 0.23 12.25 10.00
CA THR A 16 -0.66 11.67 11.02
C THR A 16 -1.97 11.15 10.42
N TYR A 17 -1.87 10.54 9.23
CA TYR A 17 -3.04 10.06 8.49
C TYR A 17 -3.49 8.67 8.88
N PHE A 18 -4.75 8.38 8.61
CA PHE A 18 -5.31 7.03 8.58
C PHE A 18 -6.51 7.01 7.62
N PHE A 19 -6.94 5.83 7.19
CA PHE A 19 -8.14 5.70 6.37
C PHE A 19 -9.21 4.91 7.09
N LYS A 20 -10.45 5.25 6.76
CA LYS A 20 -11.62 4.51 7.18
C LYS A 20 -12.58 4.27 6.03
N ASP A 21 -13.29 3.16 6.06
CA ASP A 21 -14.40 2.90 5.15
C ASP A 21 -15.72 3.49 5.69
N LEU A 22 -16.85 3.10 5.09
CA LEU A 22 -18.19 3.52 5.49
C LEU A 22 -18.62 2.92 6.84
N ASP A 23 -18.03 1.79 7.24
CA ASP A 23 -18.31 1.10 8.50
C ASP A 23 -17.44 1.62 9.65
N ASP A 24 -16.67 2.70 9.41
CA ASP A 24 -15.74 3.34 10.36
C ASP A 24 -14.54 2.44 10.76
N GLU A 25 -14.27 1.39 9.98
CA GLU A 25 -13.17 0.44 10.17
C GLU A 25 -11.86 0.94 9.53
N LEU A 26 -10.72 0.60 10.13
CA LEU A 26 -9.42 1.01 9.60
C LEU A 26 -9.04 0.19 8.37
N VAL A 27 -9.00 0.85 7.21
CA VAL A 27 -8.68 0.20 5.93
C VAL A 27 -7.40 0.75 5.31
N SER A 28 -6.76 -0.06 4.46
CA SER A 28 -5.64 0.41 3.64
C SER A 28 -6.15 1.12 2.39
N PHE A 29 -5.43 2.12 1.87
CA PHE A 29 -5.78 2.71 0.56
C PHE A 29 -5.65 1.69 -0.59
N ALA A 30 -5.02 0.53 -0.37
CA ALA A 30 -4.87 -0.52 -1.37
C ALA A 30 -6.19 -1.11 -1.88
N VAL A 31 -7.29 -0.93 -1.14
CA VAL A 31 -8.64 -1.32 -1.58
C VAL A 31 -9.16 -0.38 -2.69
N LEU A 32 -8.64 0.84 -2.74
CA LEU A 32 -9.00 1.79 -3.78
C LEU A 32 -8.35 1.41 -5.11
N PRO A 33 -8.99 1.77 -6.24
CA PRO A 33 -8.40 1.59 -7.55
C PRO A 33 -7.05 2.29 -7.72
N VAL A 34 -6.15 1.61 -8.42
CA VAL A 34 -4.84 2.16 -8.80
C VAL A 34 -4.97 2.85 -10.14
N ARG A 35 -4.54 4.10 -10.22
CA ARG A 35 -4.38 4.83 -11.47
C ARG A 35 -2.96 4.70 -11.99
N TRP A 36 -2.88 4.48 -13.29
CA TRP A 36 -1.63 4.36 -14.03
C TRP A 36 -1.59 5.51 -15.03
N THR A 37 -0.44 6.16 -15.20
CA THR A 37 -0.22 7.10 -16.29
C THR A 37 0.23 6.32 -17.51
N ASP A 38 -0.63 6.17 -18.50
CA ASP A 38 -0.19 5.73 -19.82
C ASP A 38 0.62 6.87 -20.46
N GLY A 39 1.64 6.50 -21.24
CA GLY A 39 2.69 7.41 -21.73
C GLY A 39 2.22 8.56 -22.63
N ASP A 40 0.93 8.70 -22.90
CA ASP A 40 0.31 9.77 -23.69
C ASP A 40 -0.43 10.83 -22.85
N GLY A 41 -0.41 10.72 -21.51
CA GLY A 41 -1.09 11.67 -20.63
C GLY A 41 -2.62 11.56 -20.66
N SER A 42 -3.16 10.53 -21.34
CA SER A 42 -4.57 10.15 -21.24
C SER A 42 -4.75 9.30 -19.99
N GLU A 43 -5.58 9.76 -19.05
CA GLU A 43 -5.93 8.99 -17.86
C GLU A 43 -6.91 7.86 -18.26
N GLU A 44 -6.40 6.67 -18.61
CA GLU A 44 -7.23 5.47 -18.82
C GLU A 44 -7.48 4.70 -17.50
N HIS A 45 -8.73 4.23 -17.37
CA HIS A 45 -9.28 3.23 -16.46
C HIS A 45 -8.48 2.85 -15.21
N ALA A 46 -8.92 3.43 -14.08
CA ALA A 46 -8.75 2.88 -12.75
C ALA A 46 -8.96 1.35 -12.75
N VAL A 47 -7.90 0.58 -12.49
CA VAL A 47 -8.04 -0.86 -12.30
C VAL A 47 -8.58 -1.06 -10.89
N ALA A 48 -9.75 -1.68 -10.80
CA ALA A 48 -10.44 -1.93 -9.55
C ALA A 48 -9.46 -2.54 -8.53
N GLY A 49 -9.36 -1.91 -7.36
CA GLY A 49 -8.88 -2.60 -6.18
C GLY A 49 -9.78 -3.80 -5.88
N VAL A 50 -9.45 -4.56 -4.84
CA VAL A 50 -10.25 -5.72 -4.46
C VAL A 50 -11.66 -5.24 -4.04
N ALA A 51 -12.63 -5.37 -4.95
CA ALA A 51 -14.07 -5.10 -4.80
C ALA A 51 -14.54 -3.63 -4.75
N ALA A 52 -15.86 -3.47 -4.96
CA ALA A 52 -16.55 -2.33 -5.54
C ALA A 52 -16.80 -1.15 -4.60
N GLU A 53 -16.85 0.07 -5.16
CA GLU A 53 -17.47 1.29 -4.58
C GLU A 53 -17.20 1.59 -3.08
N GLU A 54 -16.15 1.02 -2.49
CA GLU A 54 -15.81 1.27 -1.11
C GLU A 54 -15.36 2.72 -0.98
N THR A 55 -16.19 3.51 -0.30
CA THR A 55 -15.92 4.92 -0.08
C THR A 55 -14.92 5.01 1.07
N VAL A 56 -13.65 5.17 0.71
CA VAL A 56 -12.57 5.31 1.69
C VAL A 56 -12.34 6.78 2.00
N PHE A 57 -12.32 7.13 3.27
CA PHE A 57 -12.06 8.47 3.77
C PHE A 57 -10.63 8.57 4.31
N LEU A 58 -9.88 9.54 3.81
CA LEU A 58 -8.65 10.03 4.43
C LEU A 58 -9.01 10.89 5.64
N HIS A 59 -8.49 10.47 6.79
CA HIS A 59 -8.55 11.22 8.03
C HIS A 59 -7.15 11.76 8.33
N ARG A 60 -7.06 13.06 8.61
CA ARG A 60 -5.82 13.67 9.08
C ARG A 60 -6.09 14.70 10.16
N THR A 61 -5.06 14.99 10.94
CA THR A 61 -5.02 16.11 11.86
C THR A 61 -4.09 17.18 11.32
N ALA A 62 -4.60 18.39 11.17
CA ALA A 62 -3.81 19.60 10.90
C ALA A 62 -3.72 20.47 12.17
N ASP A 63 -2.83 21.46 12.15
CA ASP A 63 -2.67 22.46 13.20
C ASP A 63 -2.48 21.84 14.60
N ASN A 64 -1.53 20.90 14.74
CA ASN A 64 -1.25 20.19 15.99
C ASN A 64 -2.46 19.47 16.61
N GLY A 65 -3.37 18.95 15.78
CA GLY A 65 -4.56 18.23 16.26
C GLY A 65 -5.81 19.09 16.39
N LEU A 66 -5.71 20.40 16.19
CA LEU A 66 -6.84 21.32 16.32
C LEU A 66 -7.85 21.20 15.19
N ARG A 67 -7.43 20.77 14.00
CA ARG A 67 -8.33 20.59 12.85
C ARG A 67 -8.31 19.14 12.38
N LYS A 68 -9.47 18.48 12.47
CA LYS A 68 -9.70 17.19 11.83
C LYS A 68 -10.18 17.44 10.41
N ILE A 69 -9.52 16.83 9.44
CA ILE A 69 -9.84 16.95 8.03
C ILE A 69 -10.22 15.56 7.54
N TYR A 70 -11.41 15.49 6.93
CA TYR A 70 -12.01 14.29 6.41
C TYR A 70 -12.20 14.47 4.91
N ARG A 71 -11.62 13.58 4.11
CA ARG A 71 -11.72 13.64 2.65
C ARG A 71 -11.87 12.24 2.08
N GLU A 72 -12.99 11.97 1.43
CA GLU A 72 -13.11 10.81 0.54
C GLU A 72 -11.93 10.75 -0.46
N VAL A 73 -11.41 9.56 -0.72
CA VAL A 73 -10.34 9.31 -1.71
C VAL A 73 -10.87 8.28 -2.68
N LYS A 74 -10.72 8.55 -3.98
CA LYS A 74 -11.33 7.70 -5.03
C LYS A 74 -10.35 6.76 -5.70
N SER A 75 -9.07 7.11 -5.71
CA SER A 75 -8.01 6.29 -6.28
C SER A 75 -6.65 6.78 -5.82
N TRP A 76 -5.64 5.96 -6.04
CA TRP A 76 -4.25 6.26 -5.74
C TRP A 76 -3.34 5.89 -6.91
N ARG A 77 -2.15 6.46 -6.94
CA ARG A 77 -1.10 6.12 -7.90
C ARG A 77 0.24 6.04 -7.22
N PHE A 78 1.15 5.30 -7.85
CA PHE A 78 2.51 5.15 -7.40
C PHE A 78 3.48 5.47 -8.55
N ASP A 79 4.07 6.66 -8.50
CA ASP A 79 5.00 7.13 -9.52
C ASP A 79 6.41 7.10 -8.91
N LEU A 80 7.22 6.10 -9.26
CA LEU A 80 8.67 6.12 -8.99
C LEU A 80 9.02 6.39 -7.51
N GLY A 81 8.35 5.72 -6.58
CA GLY A 81 8.57 5.93 -5.14
C GLY A 81 7.70 7.04 -4.53
N ARG A 82 6.89 7.75 -5.33
CA ARG A 82 5.94 8.75 -4.85
C ARG A 82 4.54 8.19 -4.86
N LEU A 83 4.06 7.86 -3.66
CA LEU A 83 2.65 7.52 -3.44
C LEU A 83 1.81 8.80 -3.41
N ARG A 84 0.78 8.85 -4.27
CA ARG A 84 -0.16 9.96 -4.37
C ARG A 84 -1.60 9.46 -4.31
N LEU A 85 -2.42 10.11 -3.50
CA LEU A 85 -3.87 9.86 -3.45
C LEU A 85 -4.62 10.94 -4.21
N SER A 86 -5.77 10.59 -4.77
CA SER A 86 -6.58 11.55 -5.48
C SER A 86 -8.01 11.69 -4.96
N LYS A 87 -8.46 12.95 -4.94
CA LYS A 87 -9.85 13.34 -4.80
C LYS A 87 -10.09 14.60 -5.61
N ASP A 88 -11.13 14.62 -6.44
CA ASP A 88 -11.62 15.84 -7.12
C ASP A 88 -10.49 16.66 -7.77
N ASN A 89 -9.60 15.98 -8.50
CA ASN A 89 -8.41 16.53 -9.18
C ASN A 89 -7.32 17.12 -8.26
N ILE A 90 -7.41 16.91 -6.95
CA ILE A 90 -6.37 17.25 -5.97
C ILE A 90 -5.58 15.99 -5.62
N TRP A 91 -4.25 16.13 -5.58
CA TRP A 91 -3.34 15.08 -5.16
C TRP A 91 -2.84 15.28 -3.73
N PHE A 92 -2.82 14.21 -2.95
CA PHE A 92 -2.26 14.20 -1.60
C PHE A 92 -1.00 13.34 -1.57
N LYS A 93 0.10 13.93 -1.09
CA LYS A 93 1.33 13.20 -0.78
C LYS A 93 1.24 12.68 0.64
N LEU A 94 1.32 11.37 0.82
CA LEU A 94 1.35 10.76 2.15
C LEU A 94 2.77 10.83 2.73
N ASP A 95 2.88 11.32 3.95
CA ASP A 95 4.13 11.36 4.72
C ASP A 95 4.10 10.29 5.82
N LYS A 96 3.75 10.64 7.06
CA LYS A 96 3.72 9.68 8.19
C LYS A 96 2.30 9.23 8.55
N PRO A 97 2.01 7.92 8.60
CA PRO A 97 0.74 7.43 9.14
C PRO A 97 0.65 7.64 10.66
N ARG A 98 -0.57 7.68 11.18
CA ARG A 98 -0.84 7.66 12.63
C ARG A 98 -0.34 6.34 13.23
N ARG A 99 0.18 6.36 14.47
CA ARG A 99 0.79 5.17 15.11
C ARG A 99 -0.05 3.89 15.01
N ARG A 100 -1.33 3.95 15.41
CA ARG A 100 -2.26 2.81 15.37
C ARG A 100 -2.59 2.30 13.95
N PHE A 101 -2.30 3.09 12.93
CA PHE A 101 -2.58 2.78 11.53
C PHE A 101 -1.36 2.20 10.78
N ARG A 102 -0.18 2.21 11.42
CA ARG A 102 1.08 1.75 10.84
C ARG A 102 0.97 0.32 10.32
N ASP A 103 0.43 -0.58 11.13
CA ASP A 103 0.34 -2.01 10.77
C ASP A 103 -0.63 -2.25 9.61
N THR A 104 -1.76 -1.53 9.57
CA THR A 104 -2.76 -1.63 8.49
C THR A 104 -2.17 -1.27 7.12
N ILE A 105 -1.31 -0.25 7.06
CA ILE A 105 -0.75 0.25 5.80
C ILE A 105 0.61 -0.36 5.46
N ARG A 106 1.21 -1.09 6.40
CA ARG A 106 2.57 -1.61 6.30
C ARG A 106 2.79 -2.47 5.06
N THR A 107 1.94 -3.45 4.81
CA THR A 107 2.13 -4.45 3.74
C THR A 107 2.08 -3.81 2.35
N VAL A 108 1.18 -2.85 2.14
CA VAL A 108 1.12 -2.12 0.86
C VAL A 108 2.36 -1.25 0.67
N LEU A 109 2.83 -0.56 1.71
CA LEU A 109 4.05 0.26 1.61
C LEU A 109 5.28 -0.61 1.32
N ILE A 110 5.45 -1.74 2.01
CA ILE A 110 6.52 -2.71 1.70
C ILE A 110 6.44 -3.16 0.24
N THR A 111 5.23 -3.45 -0.25
CA THR A 111 5.02 -3.83 -1.66
C THR A 111 5.45 -2.72 -2.62
N LEU A 112 5.11 -1.46 -2.34
CA LEU A 112 5.52 -0.32 -3.16
C LEU A 112 7.03 -0.11 -3.15
N HIS A 113 7.69 -0.26 -2.00
CA HIS A 113 9.15 -0.23 -1.92
C HIS A 113 9.80 -1.39 -2.68
N CYS A 114 9.21 -2.59 -2.63
CA CYS A 114 9.65 -3.73 -3.42
C CYS A 114 9.56 -3.45 -4.92
N LEU A 115 8.44 -2.91 -5.40
CA LEU A 115 8.27 -2.54 -6.81
C LEU A 115 9.29 -1.47 -7.22
N HIS A 116 9.48 -0.42 -6.42
CA HIS A 116 10.48 0.60 -6.68
C HIS A 116 11.89 0.02 -6.86
N TYR A 117 12.33 -0.80 -5.89
CA TYR A 117 13.64 -1.43 -5.94
C TYR A 117 13.78 -2.36 -7.16
N ALA A 118 12.80 -3.23 -7.39
CA ALA A 118 12.81 -4.18 -8.49
C ALA A 118 12.86 -3.53 -9.88
N ARG A 119 12.22 -2.36 -10.02
CA ARG A 119 12.23 -1.56 -11.25
C ARG A 119 13.62 -1.03 -11.58
N ASN A 120 14.34 -0.56 -10.57
CA ASN A 120 15.66 0.06 -10.74
C ASN A 120 16.81 -0.98 -10.70
N HIS A 121 16.55 -2.19 -10.19
CA HIS A 121 17.52 -3.28 -10.07
C HIS A 121 16.96 -4.56 -10.70
N SER A 122 16.81 -4.59 -12.02
CA SER A 122 16.20 -5.71 -12.76
C SER A 122 16.91 -7.06 -12.52
N ASP A 123 18.21 -7.04 -12.27
CA ASP A 123 19.05 -8.22 -12.02
C ASP A 123 19.21 -8.60 -10.55
N ALA A 124 18.58 -7.87 -9.62
CA ALA A 124 18.72 -8.11 -8.19
C ALA A 124 18.32 -9.55 -7.80
N SER A 125 19.03 -10.09 -6.80
CA SER A 125 18.66 -11.33 -6.16
C SER A 125 17.53 -11.10 -5.13
N ARG A 126 16.92 -12.20 -4.68
CA ARG A 126 15.92 -12.17 -3.62
C ARG A 126 16.51 -11.63 -2.32
N GLU A 127 17.72 -12.05 -2.00
CA GLU A 127 18.47 -11.67 -0.81
C GLU A 127 18.75 -10.16 -0.81
N ALA A 128 19.24 -9.62 -1.94
CA ALA A 128 19.51 -8.19 -2.08
C ALA A 128 18.24 -7.33 -1.89
N LEU A 129 17.09 -7.79 -2.40
CA LEU A 129 15.81 -7.11 -2.16
C LEU A 129 15.45 -7.09 -0.67
N TRP A 130 15.53 -8.23 0.03
CA TRP A 130 15.15 -8.29 1.45
C TRP A 130 16.13 -7.51 2.34
N GLU A 131 17.42 -7.54 2.03
CA GLU A 131 18.42 -6.69 2.70
C GLU A 131 18.10 -5.21 2.53
N HIS A 132 17.75 -4.77 1.31
CA HIS A 132 17.36 -3.39 1.07
C HIS A 132 16.09 -3.00 1.85
N LEU A 133 15.05 -3.84 1.83
CA LEU A 133 13.81 -3.57 2.56
C LEU A 133 14.03 -3.55 4.08
N ALA A 134 14.95 -4.36 4.60
CA ALA A 134 15.25 -4.42 6.04
C ALA A 134 15.92 -3.15 6.59
N ILE A 135 16.41 -2.25 5.72
CA ILE A 135 16.93 -0.93 6.11
C ILE A 135 15.80 -0.04 6.65
N THR A 136 14.61 -0.12 6.04
CA THR A 136 13.48 0.77 6.36
C THR A 136 12.40 0.05 7.17
N TRP A 137 12.23 -1.25 6.95
CA TRP A 137 11.13 -2.02 7.53
C TRP A 137 11.66 -3.05 8.54
N VAL A 138 11.04 -3.15 9.73
CA VAL A 138 11.41 -4.20 10.70
C VAL A 138 10.98 -5.56 10.18
N ARG A 139 11.89 -6.44 9.76
CA ARG A 139 11.57 -7.82 9.34
C ARG A 139 10.53 -7.88 8.20
N PRO A 140 10.81 -7.30 7.02
CA PRO A 140 9.97 -7.53 5.85
C PRO A 140 10.02 -9.02 5.45
N SER A 141 8.93 -9.53 4.88
CA SER A 141 8.80 -10.94 4.53
C SER A 141 8.03 -11.13 3.22
N ALA A 142 8.13 -12.32 2.65
CA ALA A 142 7.37 -12.71 1.46
C ALA A 142 5.85 -12.64 1.68
N MET A 143 5.37 -12.79 2.93
CA MET A 143 3.94 -12.70 3.27
C MET A 143 3.41 -11.28 3.06
N ASP A 144 4.22 -10.25 3.31
CA ASP A 144 3.83 -8.85 3.12
C ASP A 144 3.47 -8.55 1.65
N LEU A 145 4.07 -9.28 0.70
CA LEU A 145 3.80 -9.14 -0.73
C LEU A 145 2.61 -9.98 -1.21
N GLN A 146 2.23 -11.01 -0.45
CA GLN A 146 1.24 -12.00 -0.87
C GLN A 146 -0.17 -11.40 -0.98
N ASP A 147 -0.50 -10.45 -0.11
CA ASP A 147 -1.79 -9.77 -0.08
C ASP A 147 -1.96 -8.79 -1.27
N HIS A 148 -0.84 -8.34 -1.86
CA HIS A 148 -0.81 -7.34 -2.93
C HIS A 148 -0.43 -7.92 -4.29
N MET A 149 -0.65 -9.22 -4.49
CA MET A 149 -0.26 -9.92 -5.72
C MET A 149 -0.97 -9.40 -6.98
N ALA A 150 -2.22 -8.94 -6.85
CA ALA A 150 -2.94 -8.34 -7.97
C ALA A 150 -2.25 -7.04 -8.42
N LEU A 151 -1.85 -6.20 -7.46
CA LEU A 151 -1.07 -4.99 -7.70
C LEU A 151 0.28 -5.30 -8.36
N ILE A 152 1.03 -6.29 -7.85
CA ILE A 152 2.34 -6.67 -8.40
C ILE A 152 2.22 -7.14 -9.85
N LYS A 153 1.25 -8.03 -10.14
CA LYS A 153 0.99 -8.52 -11.50
C LYS A 153 0.67 -7.38 -12.46
N GLU A 154 -0.18 -6.48 -12.03
CA GLU A 154 -0.61 -5.37 -12.85
C GLU A 154 0.53 -4.38 -13.12
N ALA A 155 1.36 -4.11 -12.11
CA ALA A 155 2.56 -3.30 -12.26
C ALA A 155 3.53 -3.92 -13.28
N MET A 156 3.78 -5.23 -13.20
CA MET A 156 4.62 -5.95 -14.17
C MET A 156 4.03 -5.96 -15.59
N ARG A 157 2.70 -5.94 -15.74
CA ARG A 157 2.03 -5.89 -17.04
C ARG A 157 2.19 -4.53 -17.72
N ARG A 158 2.24 -3.46 -16.93
CA ARG A 158 2.24 -2.07 -17.40
C ARG A 158 3.64 -1.45 -17.53
N ASP A 159 4.61 -1.91 -16.73
CA ASP A 159 5.97 -1.35 -16.73
C ASP A 159 6.99 -2.38 -17.24
N ASP A 160 7.62 -2.08 -18.37
CA ASP A 160 8.60 -2.95 -19.03
C ASP A 160 9.86 -3.23 -18.18
N ALA A 161 10.25 -2.30 -17.30
CA ALA A 161 11.40 -2.50 -16.42
C ALA A 161 11.04 -3.47 -15.29
N LEU A 162 9.83 -3.35 -14.72
CA LEU A 162 9.29 -4.33 -13.78
C LEU A 162 9.09 -5.70 -14.42
N ALA A 163 8.61 -5.76 -15.66
CA ALA A 163 8.43 -7.01 -16.42
C ALA A 163 9.75 -7.79 -16.58
N LYS A 164 10.88 -7.08 -16.68
CA LYS A 164 12.23 -7.67 -16.82
C LYS A 164 12.87 -8.05 -15.48
N SER A 165 12.23 -7.75 -14.35
CA SER A 165 12.80 -8.00 -13.04
C SER A 165 12.89 -9.50 -12.74
N LYS A 166 14.12 -9.98 -12.49
CA LYS A 166 14.38 -11.38 -12.12
C LYS A 166 13.78 -11.75 -10.77
N VAL A 167 13.83 -10.84 -9.79
CA VAL A 167 13.31 -11.10 -8.44
C VAL A 167 11.77 -11.21 -8.45
N LEU A 168 11.08 -10.34 -9.17
CA LEU A 168 9.62 -10.43 -9.30
C LEU A 168 9.21 -11.66 -10.09
N SER A 169 9.87 -11.97 -11.21
CA SER A 169 9.57 -13.16 -12.01
C SER A 169 9.68 -14.45 -11.18
N LYS A 170 10.77 -14.61 -10.42
CA LYS A 170 10.94 -15.76 -9.52
C LYS A 170 9.88 -15.82 -8.42
N PHE A 171 9.54 -14.68 -7.83
CA PHE A 171 8.48 -14.59 -6.82
C PHE A 171 7.12 -15.04 -7.37
N MET A 172 6.82 -14.69 -8.62
CA MET A 172 5.59 -15.11 -9.32
C MET A 172 5.58 -16.62 -9.61
N GLU A 173 6.73 -17.22 -9.95
CA GLU A 173 6.89 -18.65 -10.24
C GLU A 173 6.82 -19.55 -8.99
N GLU A 174 7.41 -19.15 -7.87
CA GLU A 174 7.38 -19.94 -6.63
C GLU A 174 5.94 -20.20 -6.16
N LYS A 175 5.05 -19.22 -6.31
CA LYS A 175 3.63 -19.33 -5.94
C LYS A 175 2.84 -20.32 -6.82
N THR A 176 3.16 -20.44 -8.11
CA THR A 176 2.46 -21.40 -8.98
C THR A 176 2.86 -22.84 -8.63
N ARG A 177 4.07 -23.04 -8.10
CA ARG A 177 4.59 -24.34 -7.66
C ARG A 177 3.99 -24.83 -6.34
N ASP A 178 3.67 -23.93 -5.41
CA ASP A 178 3.04 -24.31 -4.13
C ASP A 178 1.55 -24.64 -4.30
N LYS A 179 0.84 -23.97 -5.23
CA LYS A 179 -0.56 -24.29 -5.56
C LYS A 179 -0.74 -25.61 -6.31
N SER A 180 0.29 -26.06 -7.03
CA SER A 180 0.25 -27.34 -7.77
C SER A 180 0.57 -28.56 -6.89
N LYS A 181 1.00 -28.36 -5.64
CA LYS A 181 1.20 -29.44 -4.66
C LYS A 181 0.00 -29.67 -3.72
N ALA A 182 -1.02 -28.83 -3.77
CA ALA A 182 -2.22 -28.96 -2.94
C ALA A 182 -3.27 -29.95 -3.51
N GLY A 183 -2.92 -30.68 -4.57
CA GLY A 183 -3.82 -31.56 -5.32
C GLY A 183 -3.78 -33.04 -4.95
N GLU A 184 -3.31 -33.43 -3.75
CA GLU A 184 -3.42 -34.83 -3.32
C GLU A 184 -3.43 -34.97 -1.80
N HIS A 185 -4.62 -34.82 -1.19
CA HIS A 185 -5.21 -35.78 -0.25
C HIS A 185 -6.54 -35.21 0.27
N VAL A 186 -7.63 -35.81 -0.19
CA VAL A 186 -8.96 -35.69 0.40
C VAL A 186 -8.96 -36.46 1.72
N ALA A 187 -9.22 -35.78 2.84
CA ALA A 187 -9.79 -36.41 4.03
C ALA A 187 -10.82 -35.43 4.64
N LYS A 188 -12.06 -35.92 4.74
CA LYS A 188 -13.24 -35.20 5.24
C LYS A 188 -13.14 -34.91 6.76
N PRO A 189 -13.88 -33.90 7.28
CA PRO A 189 -13.75 -33.42 8.65
C PRO A 189 -14.57 -34.25 9.64
N ILE A 190 -14.15 -34.27 10.91
CA ILE A 190 -14.96 -34.73 12.04
C ILE A 190 -15.28 -33.54 12.95
N PHE A 191 -16.57 -33.46 13.23
CA PHE A 191 -17.38 -32.55 14.04
C PHE A 191 -17.03 -32.55 15.56
N ILE A 192 -17.21 -31.42 16.25
CA ILE A 192 -18.04 -31.20 17.47
C ILE A 192 -18.01 -29.71 17.84
N ALA A 193 -19.18 -29.17 18.21
CA ALA A 193 -19.45 -27.79 18.65
C ALA A 193 -19.31 -27.62 20.17
N ASP A 194 -18.91 -26.42 20.63
CA ASP A 194 -19.61 -25.68 21.70
C ASP A 194 -19.03 -24.25 21.88
N ASP A 195 -19.94 -23.30 22.12
CA ASP A 195 -19.78 -21.87 22.48
C ASP A 195 -20.59 -21.68 23.80
N PRO A 196 -20.64 -20.54 24.54
CA PRO A 196 -19.89 -19.27 24.51
C PRO A 196 -19.28 -18.88 25.86
N LYS A 197 -18.54 -17.74 25.93
CA LYS A 197 -18.82 -16.60 26.85
C LYS A 197 -17.99 -15.34 26.53
N ASP A 198 -18.76 -14.29 26.24
CA ASP A 198 -18.58 -12.85 26.52
C ASP A 198 -17.57 -12.48 27.63
N VAL A 199 -16.59 -11.64 27.26
CA VAL A 199 -15.96 -10.66 28.16
C VAL A 199 -15.57 -9.41 27.35
N GLY A 200 -16.32 -8.33 27.55
CA GLY A 200 -16.00 -7.00 27.03
C GLY A 200 -14.65 -6.47 27.55
N MET A 201 -13.86 -5.88 26.65
CA MET A 201 -12.61 -5.21 27.00
C MET A 201 -12.72 -3.71 26.72
N VAL A 202 -12.60 -2.95 27.80
CA VAL A 202 -12.56 -1.49 27.90
C VAL A 202 -11.37 -0.89 27.14
N ASP A 203 -11.64 0.25 26.50
CA ASP A 203 -10.70 1.08 25.76
C ASP A 203 -9.67 1.72 26.71
N VAL A 204 -8.43 1.23 26.72
CA VAL A 204 -7.33 1.82 27.49
C VAL A 204 -6.58 2.79 26.60
N GLU A 205 -6.58 4.07 27.00
CA GLU A 205 -5.71 5.11 26.47
C GLU A 205 -4.23 4.72 26.64
N ASP A 206 -3.64 4.18 25.58
CA ASP A 206 -2.21 3.87 25.54
C ASP A 206 -1.37 5.16 25.38
N LYS A 207 -1.07 5.78 26.52
CA LYS A 207 0.11 6.65 26.70
C LYS A 207 1.33 5.78 26.96
N THR A 208 1.98 5.35 25.90
CA THR A 208 3.37 4.87 25.97
C THR A 208 4.20 5.60 24.94
N ALA A 209 5.19 6.34 25.45
CA ALA A 209 6.31 6.85 24.69
C ALA A 209 7.26 5.70 24.32
N GLU A 210 8.24 6.00 23.48
CA GLU A 210 9.39 5.18 23.06
C GLU A 210 9.25 4.47 21.68
N VAL A 211 9.74 5.22 20.68
CA VAL A 211 10.62 4.85 19.55
C VAL A 211 10.33 3.57 18.75
N ASP A 212 9.53 3.74 17.69
CA ASP A 212 9.65 2.94 16.48
C ASP A 212 9.97 3.88 15.31
N ASP A 213 11.27 3.98 15.01
CA ASP A 213 11.87 4.83 13.98
C ASP A 213 11.65 4.32 12.55
N CYS A 214 10.89 3.24 12.35
CA CYS A 214 10.65 2.66 11.01
C CYS A 214 9.78 3.52 10.09
N PHE A 215 9.28 4.64 10.60
CA PHE A 215 8.62 5.69 9.83
C PHE A 215 9.34 7.04 9.94
N ASN A 216 10.49 7.10 10.62
CA ASN A 216 11.32 8.30 10.68
C ASN A 216 12.19 8.32 9.42
N SER A 217 11.83 9.25 8.53
CA SER A 217 12.34 9.42 7.18
C SER A 217 11.72 8.50 6.13
N VAL A 218 10.57 8.91 5.60
CA VAL A 218 10.43 9.00 4.13
C VAL A 218 11.44 10.06 3.64
N CYS A 219 12.74 9.77 3.83
CA CYS A 219 13.76 10.42 3.05
C CYS A 219 13.49 10.02 1.61
N ALA A 220 13.60 11.00 0.73
CA ALA A 220 13.62 10.82 -0.70
C ALA A 220 14.30 9.48 -1.02
N LEU A 221 13.52 8.54 -1.57
CA LEU A 221 14.07 7.40 -2.28
C LEU A 221 15.03 8.01 -3.29
N CYS A 222 16.33 7.85 -3.03
CA CYS A 222 17.37 8.59 -3.70
C CYS A 222 17.32 8.34 -5.21
N ASP A 223 17.39 9.43 -5.98
CA ASP A 223 17.80 9.41 -7.37
C ASP A 223 19.21 8.82 -7.43
N ASP A 224 19.38 7.73 -8.17
CA ASP A 224 20.63 7.37 -8.85
C ASP A 224 20.34 7.30 -10.36
#